data_AF-A0A4P6AQG9-F1
#
_entry.id   AF-A0A4P6AQG9-F1
#
_cell.length_a   1.000
_cell.length_b   1.000
_cell.length_c   1.000
_cell.angle_alpha   90.00
_cell.angle_beta   90.00
_cell.angle_gamma   90.00
#
_symmetry.space_group_name_H-M   'P 1'
#
loop_
_entity.id
_entity.type
_entity.pdbx_description
1 polymer ?
#
loop_
_entity_poly.entity_id
_entity_poly.type
_entity_poly.pdbx_seq_one_letter_code
_entity_poly.pdbx_strand_id
1 'polypeptide(L)'
;MLLNKKGIKLAIFLVFSMAIAIFVLQWAQEDSPIFRPLIQDMRLVDSVKIADVLDQEEIRYYSDVKNHMLYVDIAKTELARISLAKHGFVIDYPEITKHQDLNKAYEEFIKLERQKEVYGELWERPEFLPLLKLLMGALTVIVLILTVMRPALKAILNEEDG
;
A
#
# COMPACT_ATOMS: atom_id res chain seq x y z
N MET A 1 10.71 47.49 9.82
CA MET A 1 10.58 46.34 8.91
C MET A 1 11.97 45.78 8.61
N LEU A 2 12.65 45.21 9.61
CA LEU A 2 13.96 44.58 9.44
C LEU A 2 13.92 43.26 10.18
N LEU A 3 13.46 42.21 9.49
CA LEU A 3 13.50 40.87 10.05
C LEU A 3 14.98 40.45 10.06
N ASN A 4 15.60 40.50 11.24
CA ASN A 4 17.00 40.12 11.42
C ASN A 4 17.28 38.74 10.82
N LYS A 5 18.48 38.52 10.24
CA LYS A 5 18.89 37.20 9.70
C LYS A 5 18.65 36.05 10.70
N LYS A 6 18.75 36.31 12.01
CA LYS A 6 18.44 35.36 13.08
C LYS A 6 16.93 35.04 13.17
N GLY A 7 16.07 36.05 13.07
CA GLY A 7 14.60 35.87 13.06
C GLY A 7 14.08 35.16 11.81
N ILE A 8 14.68 35.44 10.64
CA ILE A 8 14.38 34.71 9.39
C ILE A 8 14.74 33.22 9.53
N LYS A 9 15.91 32.90 10.12
CA LYS A 9 16.30 31.50 10.36
C LYS A 9 15.34 30.78 11.31
N LEU A 10 14.90 31.44 12.38
CA LEU A 10 13.92 30.88 13.33
C LEU A 10 12.55 30.66 12.68
N ALA A 11 12.08 31.59 11.87
CA ALA A 11 10.80 31.47 11.17
C ALA A 11 10.81 30.32 10.13
N ILE A 12 11.90 30.19 9.35
CA ILE A 12 12.06 29.09 8.38
C ILE A 12 11.98 27.74 9.08
N PHE A 13 12.60 27.63 10.26
CA PHE A 13 12.65 26.42 11.04
C PHE A 13 11.28 25.95 11.56
N LEU A 14 10.49 26.91 12.06
CA LEU A 14 9.14 26.65 12.54
C LEU A 14 8.23 26.16 11.42
N VAL A 15 8.29 26.81 10.25
CA VAL A 15 7.49 26.42 9.09
C VAL A 15 7.92 25.05 8.55
N PHE A 16 9.21 24.73 8.59
CA PHE A 16 9.74 23.43 8.18
C PHE A 16 9.26 22.29 9.09
N SER A 17 9.22 22.53 10.41
CA SER A 17 8.66 21.58 11.38
C SER A 17 7.17 21.32 11.13
N MET A 18 6.39 22.37 10.86
CA MET A 18 4.97 22.26 10.54
C MET A 18 4.74 21.47 9.25
N ALA A 19 5.50 21.76 8.19
CA ALA A 19 5.38 21.09 6.90
C ALA A 19 5.68 19.58 7.00
N ILE A 20 6.65 19.20 7.84
CA ILE A 20 7.02 17.80 8.03
C ILE A 20 5.96 17.03 8.84
N ALA A 21 5.36 17.66 9.85
CA ALA A 21 4.24 17.04 10.58
C ALA A 21 3.06 16.72 9.65
N ILE A 22 2.74 17.64 8.74
CA ILE A 22 1.69 17.45 7.73
C ILE A 22 2.07 16.34 6.74
N PHE A 23 3.33 16.30 6.31
CA PHE A 23 3.84 15.25 5.41
C PHE A 23 3.72 13.85 6.02
N VAL A 24 4.05 13.69 7.31
CA VAL A 24 3.92 12.41 8.03
C VAL A 24 2.46 11.98 8.15
N LEU A 25 1.53 12.91 8.38
CA LEU A 25 0.09 12.62 8.45
C LEU A 25 -0.48 12.17 7.10
N GLN A 26 -0.09 12.82 6.00
CA GLN A 26 -0.47 12.40 4.64
C GLN A 26 0.02 10.98 4.35
N TRP A 27 1.26 10.69 4.70
CA TRP A 27 1.86 9.39 4.46
C TRP A 27 1.27 8.28 5.36
N ALA A 28 0.76 8.65 6.54
CA ALA A 28 0.14 7.70 7.46
C ALA A 28 -1.17 7.11 6.92
N GLN A 29 -1.94 7.85 6.11
CA GLN A 29 -3.27 7.45 5.65
C GLN A 29 -3.30 6.57 4.39
N GLU A 30 -2.16 6.35 3.72
CA GLU A 30 -2.10 5.38 2.62
C GLU A 30 -2.17 3.96 3.20
N ASP A 31 -3.39 3.48 3.48
CA ASP A 31 -3.70 2.07 3.69
C ASP A 31 -3.42 1.38 2.35
N SER A 32 -2.34 0.60 2.28
CA SER A 32 -2.00 -0.18 1.09
C SER A 32 -3.18 -1.11 0.77
N PRO A 33 -3.95 -0.86 -0.31
CA PRO A 33 -5.12 -1.66 -0.60
C PRO A 33 -4.66 -3.06 -0.96
N ILE A 34 -5.04 -4.04 -0.15
CA ILE A 34 -4.73 -5.44 -0.40
C ILE A 34 -5.71 -5.91 -1.48
N PHE A 35 -5.21 -6.17 -2.68
CA PHE A 35 -6.01 -6.62 -3.82
C PHE A 35 -6.19 -8.14 -3.79
N ARG A 36 -7.43 -8.61 -3.93
CA ARG A 36 -7.77 -10.04 -4.05
C ARG A 36 -8.28 -10.34 -5.46
N PRO A 37 -7.87 -11.46 -6.09
CA PRO A 37 -8.43 -11.85 -7.37
C PRO A 37 -9.92 -12.13 -7.21
N LEU A 38 -10.73 -11.45 -8.02
CA LEU A 38 -12.17 -11.60 -8.13
C LEU A 38 -12.53 -12.55 -9.26
N ILE A 39 -11.81 -12.52 -10.40
CA ILE A 39 -12.07 -13.38 -11.57
C ILE A 39 -10.74 -13.99 -12.03
N GLN A 40 -10.73 -15.28 -12.34
CA GLN A 40 -9.55 -16.00 -12.83
C GLN A 40 -9.56 -16.25 -14.35
N ASP A 41 -10.72 -16.23 -15.00
CA ASP A 41 -10.82 -16.38 -16.46
C ASP A 41 -11.85 -15.41 -17.05
N MET A 42 -11.36 -14.27 -17.56
CA MET A 42 -12.16 -13.29 -18.28
C MET A 42 -12.58 -13.72 -19.69
N ARG A 43 -12.21 -14.91 -20.18
CA ARG A 43 -12.56 -15.37 -21.54
C ARG A 43 -13.97 -15.94 -21.63
N LEU A 44 -14.55 -16.32 -20.49
CA LEU A 44 -15.88 -16.92 -20.38
C LEU A 44 -16.97 -15.88 -20.07
N VAL A 45 -16.59 -14.64 -19.76
CA VAL A 45 -17.48 -13.60 -19.27
C VAL A 45 -17.19 -12.28 -19.99
N ASP A 46 -18.24 -11.52 -20.29
CA ASP A 46 -18.15 -10.25 -21.02
C ASP A 46 -17.44 -9.19 -20.15
N SER A 47 -16.11 -9.11 -20.27
CA SER A 47 -15.21 -8.34 -19.39
C SER A 47 -15.56 -6.85 -19.36
N VAL A 48 -16.12 -6.33 -20.44
CA VAL A 48 -16.63 -4.96 -20.56
C VAL A 48 -17.79 -4.73 -19.59
N LYS A 49 -18.75 -5.65 -19.51
CA LYS A 49 -19.91 -5.50 -18.61
C LYS A 49 -19.52 -5.61 -17.14
N ILE A 50 -18.52 -6.44 -16.82
CA ILE A 50 -17.98 -6.54 -15.46
C ILE A 50 -17.30 -5.23 -15.08
N ALA A 51 -16.48 -4.67 -15.97
CA ALA A 51 -15.84 -3.37 -15.76
C ALA A 51 -16.89 -2.26 -15.55
N ASP A 52 -17.93 -2.21 -16.39
CA ASP A 52 -19.02 -1.23 -16.26
C ASP A 52 -19.71 -1.30 -14.88
N VAL A 53 -20.00 -2.50 -14.38
CA VAL A 53 -20.63 -2.68 -13.06
C VAL A 53 -19.69 -2.26 -11.93
N LEU A 54 -18.40 -2.53 -12.05
CA LEU A 54 -17.42 -2.14 -11.04
C LEU A 54 -17.16 -0.63 -11.05
N ASP A 55 -17.12 -0.02 -12.23
CA ASP A 55 -16.99 1.42 -12.40
C ASP A 55 -18.23 2.16 -11.87
N GLN A 56 -19.43 1.62 -12.12
CA GLN A 56 -20.68 2.16 -11.60
C GLN A 56 -20.75 2.19 -10.07
N GLU A 57 -20.19 1.17 -9.40
CA GLU A 57 -20.19 1.04 -7.94
C GLU A 57 -18.92 1.65 -7.29
N GLU A 58 -18.13 2.42 -8.06
CA GLU A 58 -16.87 3.04 -7.64
C GLU A 58 -15.88 2.04 -7.00
N ILE A 59 -15.85 0.80 -7.52
CA ILE A 59 -14.99 -0.27 -7.04
C ILE A 59 -13.70 -0.24 -7.86
N ARG A 60 -12.61 0.17 -7.22
CA ARG A 60 -11.28 0.11 -7.86
C ARG A 60 -10.93 -1.33 -8.20
N TYR A 61 -10.67 -1.57 -9.47
CA TYR A 61 -10.24 -2.86 -9.98
C TYR A 61 -8.93 -2.75 -10.75
N TYR A 62 -8.17 -3.84 -10.78
CA TYR A 62 -6.98 -3.99 -11.59
C TYR A 62 -7.13 -5.22 -12.48
N SER A 63 -7.06 -5.05 -13.80
CA SER A 63 -7.16 -6.15 -14.75
C SER A 63 -5.76 -6.54 -15.24
N ASP A 64 -5.34 -7.76 -14.92
CA ASP A 64 -4.18 -8.38 -15.56
C ASP A 64 -4.64 -9.09 -16.83
N VAL A 65 -4.51 -8.40 -17.96
CA VAL A 65 -4.91 -8.89 -19.29
C VAL A 65 -4.08 -10.12 -19.71
N LYS A 66 -2.84 -10.26 -19.22
CA LYS A 66 -1.94 -11.36 -19.57
C LYS A 66 -2.37 -12.67 -18.90
N ASN A 67 -2.83 -12.57 -17.66
CA ASN A 67 -3.29 -13.72 -16.89
C ASN A 67 -4.82 -13.87 -16.86
N HIS A 68 -5.55 -13.01 -17.57
CA HIS A 68 -7.02 -12.95 -17.59
C HIS A 68 -7.65 -12.84 -16.19
N MET A 69 -6.93 -12.20 -15.26
CA MET A 69 -7.36 -12.06 -13.87
C MET A 69 -7.84 -10.64 -13.61
N LEU A 70 -8.96 -10.52 -12.88
CA LEU A 70 -9.46 -9.25 -12.38
C LEU A 70 -9.31 -9.22 -10.88
N TYR A 71 -8.65 -8.20 -10.36
CA TYR A 71 -8.44 -7.98 -8.94
C TYR A 71 -9.29 -6.82 -8.44
N VAL A 72 -9.82 -6.94 -7.22
CA VAL A 72 -10.55 -5.86 -6.55
C VAL A 72 -10.02 -5.67 -5.13
N ASP A 73 -10.26 -4.50 -4.59
CA ASP A 73 -9.96 -4.18 -3.18
C ASP A 73 -10.65 -5.20 -2.25
N ILE A 74 -9.91 -5.77 -1.29
CA ILE A 74 -10.45 -6.70 -0.29
C ILE A 74 -11.66 -6.09 0.43
N ALA A 75 -11.61 -4.81 0.78
CA ALA A 75 -12.69 -4.14 1.50
C ALA A 75 -13.98 -4.07 0.68
N LYS A 76 -13.89 -4.09 -0.66
CA LYS A 76 -15.04 -4.01 -1.58
C LYS A 76 -15.34 -5.33 -2.30
N THR A 77 -14.64 -6.42 -1.99
CA THR A 77 -14.79 -7.71 -2.70
C THR A 77 -16.20 -8.29 -2.55
N GLU A 78 -16.79 -8.19 -1.36
CA GLU A 78 -18.15 -8.69 -1.12
C GLU A 78 -19.19 -7.87 -1.88
N LEU A 79 -19.06 -6.54 -1.85
CA LEU A 79 -19.90 -5.64 -2.63
C LEU A 79 -19.77 -5.89 -4.13
N ALA A 80 -18.55 -6.12 -4.62
CA ALA A 80 -18.29 -6.46 -6.00
C ALA A 80 -19.03 -7.75 -6.40
N ARG A 81 -18.93 -8.81 -5.60
CA ARG A 81 -19.67 -10.07 -5.86
C ARG A 81 -21.18 -9.86 -5.88
N ILE A 82 -21.72 -9.13 -4.90
CA ILE A 82 -23.17 -8.86 -4.83
C ILE A 82 -23.62 -8.05 -6.05
N SER A 83 -22.87 -7.03 -6.43
CA SER A 83 -23.21 -6.14 -7.55
C SER A 83 -23.12 -6.86 -8.88
N LEU A 84 -22.13 -7.73 -9.05
CA LEU A 84 -22.01 -8.60 -10.22
C LEU A 84 -23.14 -9.63 -10.25
N ALA A 85 -23.49 -10.25 -9.12
CA ALA A 85 -24.59 -11.21 -9.03
C ALA A 85 -25.94 -10.56 -9.38
N LYS A 86 -26.17 -9.30 -8.97
CA LYS A 86 -27.36 -8.51 -9.37
C LYS A 86 -27.48 -8.37 -10.89
N HIS A 87 -26.37 -8.35 -11.62
CA HIS A 87 -26.32 -8.25 -13.08
C HIS A 87 -26.20 -9.62 -13.78
N GLY A 88 -26.41 -10.71 -13.04
CA GLY A 88 -26.39 -12.08 -13.57
C GLY A 88 -25.01 -12.73 -13.63
N PHE A 89 -23.98 -12.10 -13.08
CA PHE A 89 -22.63 -12.64 -12.98
C PHE A 89 -22.39 -13.24 -11.60
N VAL A 90 -22.52 -14.57 -11.49
CA VAL A 90 -22.18 -15.28 -10.25
C VAL A 90 -20.73 -15.73 -10.34
N ILE A 91 -19.93 -15.25 -9.38
CA ILE A 91 -18.51 -15.62 -9.27
C ILE A 91 -18.39 -16.65 -8.16
N ASP A 92 -18.18 -17.90 -8.54
CA ASP A 92 -17.78 -18.95 -7.61
C ASP A 92 -16.26 -18.90 -7.41
N TYR A 93 -15.85 -18.31 -6.29
CA TYR A 93 -14.46 -18.27 -5.86
C TYR A 93 -14.33 -18.76 -4.42
N PRO A 94 -13.35 -19.63 -4.08
CA PRO A 94 -12.53 -20.48 -4.94
C PRO A 94 -13.17 -21.86 -5.14
N GLU A 95 -13.00 -22.46 -6.32
CA GLU A 95 -13.29 -23.89 -6.53
C GLU A 95 -12.30 -24.71 -5.69
N ILE A 96 -12.74 -25.18 -4.52
CA ILE A 96 -11.95 -26.09 -3.70
C ILE A 96 -12.06 -27.46 -4.36
N THR A 97 -11.03 -27.87 -5.10
CA THR A 97 -10.89 -29.26 -5.54
C THR A 97 -10.74 -30.15 -4.30
N LYS A 98 -11.84 -30.78 -3.88
CA LYS A 98 -11.82 -31.73 -2.78
C LYS A 98 -11.16 -33.03 -3.26
N HIS A 99 -9.87 -33.15 -3.03
CA HIS A 99 -9.18 -34.43 -3.23
C HIS A 99 -9.73 -35.43 -2.21
N GLN A 100 -10.15 -36.61 -2.68
CA GLN A 100 -10.66 -37.68 -1.82
C GLN A 100 -9.54 -38.25 -0.92
N ASP A 101 -8.29 -38.10 -1.35
CA ASP A 101 -7.08 -38.49 -0.64
C ASP A 101 -6.41 -37.25 -0.03
N LEU A 102 -6.39 -37.19 1.31
CA LEU A 102 -5.80 -36.10 2.08
C LEU A 102 -4.31 -35.95 1.82
N ASN A 103 -3.57 -37.05 1.63
CA ASN A 103 -2.14 -37.01 1.41
C ASN A 103 -1.81 -36.37 0.06
N LYS A 104 -2.57 -36.75 -0.99
CA LYS A 104 -2.40 -36.16 -2.32
C LYS A 104 -2.75 -34.66 -2.34
N ALA A 105 -3.81 -34.27 -1.64
CA ALA A 105 -4.19 -32.86 -1.46
C ALA A 105 -3.06 -32.07 -0.78
N TYR A 106 -2.49 -32.64 0.28
CA TYR A 106 -1.42 -32.02 1.05
C TYR A 106 -0.13 -31.89 0.21
N GLU A 107 0.26 -32.92 -0.53
CA GLU A 107 1.42 -32.87 -1.41
C GLU A 107 1.28 -31.82 -2.52
N GLU A 108 0.11 -31.73 -3.16
CA GLU A 108 -0.18 -30.72 -4.19
C GLU A 108 -0.17 -29.30 -3.60
N PHE A 109 -0.77 -29.11 -2.41
CA PHE A 109 -0.74 -27.84 -1.69
C PHE A 109 0.70 -27.38 -1.40
N ILE A 110 1.52 -28.24 -0.80
CA ILE A 110 2.93 -27.92 -0.49
C ILE A 110 3.73 -27.61 -1.77
N LYS A 111 3.42 -28.27 -2.90
CA LYS A 111 4.07 -28.01 -4.18
C LYS A 111 3.70 -26.63 -4.76
N LEU A 112 2.43 -26.24 -4.67
CA LEU A 112 1.95 -24.93 -5.09
C LEU A 112 2.52 -23.81 -4.22
N GLU A 113 2.51 -24.00 -2.90
CA GLU A 113 3.04 -23.03 -1.94
C GLU A 113 4.56 -22.84 -2.11
N ARG A 114 5.30 -23.94 -2.25
CA ARG A 114 6.74 -23.90 -2.54
C ARG A 114 7.04 -23.17 -3.86
N GLN A 115 6.21 -23.35 -4.89
CA GLN A 115 6.39 -22.64 -6.14
C GLN A 115 6.11 -21.14 -5.96
N LYS A 116 5.09 -20.77 -5.18
CA LYS A 116 4.77 -19.39 -4.85
C LYS A 116 5.88 -18.71 -4.03
N GLU A 117 6.51 -19.41 -3.09
CA GLU A 117 7.65 -18.91 -2.31
C GLU A 117 8.92 -18.71 -3.16
N VAL A 118 9.11 -19.48 -4.23
CA VAL A 118 10.29 -19.38 -5.10
C VAL A 118 10.21 -18.18 -6.06
N TYR A 119 9.01 -17.71 -6.38
CA TYR A 119 8.78 -16.59 -7.31
C TYR A 119 8.23 -15.31 -6.64
N GLY A 120 7.82 -15.36 -5.37
CA GLY A 120 7.46 -14.18 -4.60
C GLY A 120 8.70 -13.32 -4.40
N GLU A 121 8.86 -12.30 -5.24
CA GLU A 121 9.93 -11.33 -5.08
C GLU A 121 9.84 -10.76 -3.67
N LEU A 122 10.99 -10.52 -3.03
CA LEU A 122 11.11 -10.10 -1.62
C LEU A 122 10.20 -8.93 -1.19
N TRP A 123 9.62 -8.23 -2.16
CA TRP A 123 8.63 -7.16 -2.08
C TRP A 123 7.20 -7.60 -1.70
N GLU A 124 6.79 -8.86 -1.90
CA GLU A 124 5.42 -9.35 -1.60
C GLU A 124 5.26 -9.81 -0.13
N ARG A 125 6.33 -9.73 0.68
CA ARG A 125 6.22 -10.13 2.09
C ARG A 125 5.26 -9.18 2.82
N PRO A 126 4.29 -9.70 3.58
CA PRO A 126 3.29 -8.88 4.29
C PRO A 126 3.91 -7.91 5.30
N GLU A 127 5.12 -8.19 5.76
CA GLU A 127 5.86 -7.36 6.71
C GLU A 127 6.77 -6.31 6.03
N PHE A 128 7.03 -6.43 4.72
CA PHE A 128 7.99 -5.58 4.03
C PHE A 128 7.49 -4.16 3.81
N LEU A 129 6.26 -4.00 3.31
CA LEU A 129 5.63 -2.69 3.11
C LEU A 129 5.53 -1.87 4.42
N PRO A 130 5.03 -2.42 5.54
CA PRO A 130 5.00 -1.68 6.79
C PRO A 130 6.40 -1.38 7.35
N LEU A 131 7.40 -2.27 7.15
CA LEU A 131 8.78 -2.01 7.58
C LEU A 131 9.45 -0.88 6.80
N LEU A 132 9.25 -0.82 5.48
CA LEU A 132 9.70 0.29 4.64
C LEU A 132 9.04 1.60 5.06
N LYS A 133 7.75 1.54 5.40
CA LYS A 133 6.98 2.67 5.95
C LYS A 133 7.61 3.17 7.27
N LEU A 134 7.92 2.26 8.18
CA LEU A 134 8.60 2.59 9.43
C LEU A 134 9.96 3.26 9.21
N LEU A 135 10.77 2.74 8.28
CA LEU A 135 12.08 3.30 7.95
C LEU A 135 11.99 4.73 7.41
N MET A 136 11.02 5.03 6.55
CA MET A 136 10.80 6.40 6.04
C MET A 136 10.35 7.37 7.14
N GLY A 137 9.51 6.91 8.08
CA GLY A 137 9.15 7.69 9.26
C GLY A 137 10.36 7.99 10.15
N ALA A 138 11.16 6.96 10.46
CA ALA A 138 12.39 7.11 11.24
C ALA A 138 13.40 8.05 10.55
N LEU A 139 13.57 7.91 9.23
CA LEU A 139 14.46 8.74 8.43
C LEU A 139 14.01 10.22 8.44
N THR A 140 12.70 10.48 8.37
CA THR A 140 12.15 11.83 8.47
C THR A 140 12.48 12.49 9.81
N VAL A 141 12.33 11.74 10.92
CA VAL A 141 12.69 12.22 12.27
C VAL A 141 14.20 12.50 12.36
N ILE A 142 15.05 11.62 11.82
CA ILE A 142 16.50 11.80 11.80
C ILE A 142 16.89 13.08 11.04
N VAL A 143 16.29 13.32 9.87
CA VAL A 143 16.54 14.54 9.07
C VAL A 143 16.11 15.80 9.82
N LEU A 144 14.98 15.76 10.53
CA LEU A 144 14.53 16.84 11.41
C LEU A 144 15.57 17.14 12.48
N ILE A 145 16.01 16.11 13.23
CA ILE A 145 17.00 16.25 14.29
C ILE A 145 18.29 16.86 13.74
N LEU A 146 18.82 16.40 12.61
CA LEU A 146 20.06 16.94 12.06
C LEU A 146 19.93 18.39 11.59
N THR A 147 18.79 18.74 11.01
CA THR A 147 18.47 20.11 10.57
C THR A 147 18.34 21.05 11.78
N VAL A 148 17.87 20.54 12.93
CA VAL A 148 17.74 21.24 14.23
C VAL A 148 19.04 21.36 15.00
N MET A 149 19.78 20.27 15.05
CA MET A 149 20.96 20.14 15.89
C MET A 149 22.08 21.04 15.38
N ARG A 150 22.23 21.15 14.05
CA ARG A 150 23.22 22.07 13.44
C ARG A 150 23.07 23.53 13.88
N PRO A 151 21.88 24.17 13.82
CA PRO A 151 21.71 25.54 14.26
C PRO A 151 21.84 25.73 15.78
N ALA A 152 21.38 24.79 16.60
CA ALA A 152 21.52 24.87 18.06
C ALA A 152 22.99 24.76 18.51
N LEU A 153 23.75 23.80 17.94
CA LEU A 153 25.18 23.65 18.20
C LEU A 153 25.95 24.91 17.81
N LYS A 154 25.65 25.49 16.64
CA LYS A 154 26.30 26.74 16.19
C LYS A 154 25.92 27.96 17.02
N ALA A 155 24.73 27.98 17.61
CA ALA A 155 24.31 29.09 18.47
C ALA A 155 25.10 29.10 19.78
N ILE A 156 25.29 27.93 20.40
CA ILE A 156 26.04 27.80 21.67
C ILE A 156 27.55 27.99 21.43
N LEU A 157 28.12 27.41 20.36
CA LEU A 157 29.55 27.57 20.06
C LEU A 157 29.96 29.01 19.73
N ASN A 158 29.07 29.82 19.14
CA ASN A 158 29.38 31.22 18.80
C ASN A 158 29.04 32.20 19.93
N GLU A 159 28.47 31.75 21.05
CA GLU A 159 28.22 32.58 22.24
C GLU A 159 29.41 32.59 23.21
N GLU A 160 30.42 31.73 23.01
CA GLU A 160 31.61 31.62 23.87
C GLU A 160 32.70 32.67 23.58
N ASP A 161 32.60 33.39 22.44
CA ASP A 161 33.59 34.38 21.97
C ASP A 161 33.11 35.85 22.03
N GLY A 162 32.00 36.15 22.72
CA GLY A 162 31.34 37.47 22.74
C GLY A 162 31.27 38.15 24.10
#